data_AF-A0A1N6IYB4-F1
#
_entry.id   AF-A0A1N6IYB4-F1
#
_cell.length_a   1.000
_cell.length_b   1.000
_cell.length_c   1.000
_cell.angle_alpha   90.00
_cell.angle_beta   90.00
_cell.angle_gamma   90.00
#
_symmetry.space_group_name_H-M   'P 1'
#
loop_
_entity.id
_entity.type
_entity.pdbx_description
1 polymer ?
#
loop_
_entity_poly.entity_id
_entity_poly.type
_entity_poly.pdbx_seq_one_letter_code
_entity_poly.pdbx_strand_id
1 'polypeptide(L)'
;MSLRSVLRGGFFLMLGLAGTASADLQAAEALTPKALSERLATAPKGEDAERLAKEIRAWFGKDNLLKGASPKVDGLEVAWAIEVPGEGVAPRVVALEGSFNLPLVRIGTTDVYAATIPLPDGAAMRWAYEVSGKRVERVLKPNQRGADQLEVYATHPDSVPRSDVPKGKLTQQPPWKSKIYDGTSRDWWVYVPAQYKDDTPACVMVFQDGGGYKDFVPTVFDNLIASGEMPVTVAILINPGNGPGEQGRGQRSVEYDTLSDRYARYLLEEILPEVEKTVKLRHDPDSRAISGASSGGICAWTVAWERPDEFRKVLS
;
A
#
# COMPACT_ATOMS: atom_id res chain seq x y z
N MET A 1 -49.40 -61.41 -5.04
CA MET A 1 -50.32 -60.95 -3.97
C MET A 1 -50.33 -59.42 -4.01
N SER A 2 -51.48 -58.85 -4.38
CA SER A 2 -52.00 -57.47 -4.21
C SER A 2 -51.19 -56.20 -4.61
N LEU A 3 -51.74 -55.54 -5.64
CA LEU A 3 -51.73 -54.10 -5.97
C LEU A 3 -51.99 -53.17 -4.76
N ARG A 4 -51.31 -52.01 -4.72
CA ARG A 4 -51.95 -50.71 -4.40
C ARG A 4 -51.36 -49.57 -5.23
N SER A 5 -52.25 -48.90 -5.95
CA SER A 5 -52.10 -47.62 -6.63
C SER A 5 -52.17 -46.46 -5.63
N VAL A 6 -51.61 -45.29 -5.99
CA VAL A 6 -52.33 -43.99 -6.08
C VAL A 6 -51.56 -43.06 -7.02
N LEU A 7 -52.22 -42.66 -8.10
CA LEU A 7 -51.88 -41.51 -8.95
C LEU A 7 -52.35 -40.21 -8.26
N ARG A 8 -51.55 -39.14 -8.36
CA ARG A 8 -52.07 -37.77 -8.51
C ARG A 8 -51.21 -37.04 -9.54
N GLY A 9 -51.86 -36.59 -10.60
CA GLY A 9 -51.25 -35.90 -11.73
C GLY A 9 -50.93 -34.44 -11.45
N GLY A 10 -49.99 -33.93 -12.23
CA GLY A 10 -49.69 -32.51 -12.41
C GLY A 10 -49.03 -32.35 -13.77
N PHE A 11 -49.79 -31.84 -14.73
CA PHE A 11 -49.39 -31.53 -16.10
C PHE A 11 -48.69 -30.16 -16.08
N PHE A 12 -47.44 -30.02 -16.54
CA PHE A 12 -46.92 -28.72 -17.00
C PHE A 12 -45.78 -28.88 -18.01
N LEU A 13 -46.07 -28.41 -19.23
CA LEU A 13 -45.25 -27.90 -20.33
C LEU A 13 -43.73 -28.17 -20.38
N MET A 14 -43.31 -28.75 -21.51
CA MET A 14 -42.00 -28.48 -22.13
C MET A 14 -41.90 -27.01 -22.58
N LEU A 15 -40.78 -26.37 -22.28
CA LEU A 15 -40.19 -25.33 -23.12
C LEU A 15 -38.67 -25.42 -23.00
N GLY A 16 -38.01 -25.72 -24.13
CA GLY A 16 -36.56 -25.61 -24.24
C GLY A 16 -36.13 -24.15 -24.33
N LEU A 17 -34.97 -23.85 -23.76
CA LEU A 17 -34.21 -22.63 -24.01
C LEU A 17 -32.74 -23.01 -24.16
N ALA A 18 -32.26 -22.84 -25.39
CA ALA A 18 -30.85 -22.68 -25.69
C ALA A 18 -30.33 -21.42 -24.97
N GLY A 19 -29.12 -21.49 -24.42
CA GLY A 19 -28.53 -20.39 -23.67
C GLY A 19 -27.06 -20.61 -23.34
N THR A 20 -26.22 -20.36 -24.36
CA THR A 20 -24.87 -19.76 -24.30
C THR A 20 -23.82 -20.32 -23.35
N ALA A 21 -22.73 -20.78 -23.97
CA ALA A 21 -21.42 -21.02 -23.38
C ALA A 21 -21.05 -20.01 -22.30
N SER A 22 -20.74 -20.52 -21.11
CA SER A 22 -19.98 -19.82 -20.08
C SER A 22 -18.56 -19.57 -20.62
N ALA A 23 -18.38 -18.46 -21.33
CA ALA A 23 -17.05 -17.89 -21.50
C ALA A 23 -16.63 -17.35 -20.14
N ASP A 24 -15.57 -17.95 -19.59
CA ASP A 24 -14.90 -17.51 -18.38
C ASP A 24 -14.64 -16.01 -18.41
N LEU A 25 -15.34 -15.25 -17.56
CA LEU A 25 -14.93 -13.91 -17.17
C LEU A 25 -13.76 -14.07 -16.21
N GLN A 26 -12.57 -14.40 -16.74
CA GLN A 26 -11.34 -14.05 -16.06
C GLN A 26 -11.33 -12.54 -15.89
N ALA A 27 -11.39 -12.08 -14.64
CA ALA A 27 -11.09 -10.70 -14.32
C ALA A 27 -9.73 -10.39 -14.96
N ALA A 28 -9.66 -9.42 -15.87
CA ALA A 28 -8.41 -8.99 -16.45
C ALA A 28 -7.45 -8.64 -15.29
N GLU A 29 -6.30 -9.32 -15.22
CA GLU A 29 -5.30 -9.02 -14.20
C GLU A 29 -4.98 -7.52 -14.25
N ALA A 30 -4.88 -6.90 -13.07
CA ALA A 30 -4.53 -5.50 -12.98
C ALA A 30 -3.16 -5.27 -13.64
N LEU A 31 -3.07 -4.24 -14.48
CA LEU A 31 -1.84 -3.93 -15.19
C LEU A 31 -0.74 -3.56 -14.17
N THR A 32 0.43 -4.19 -14.29
CA THR A 32 1.66 -3.87 -13.55
C THR A 32 2.75 -3.43 -14.54
N PRO A 33 3.85 -2.80 -14.09
CA PRO A 33 4.97 -2.46 -14.98
C PRO A 33 5.52 -3.69 -15.71
N LYS A 34 5.64 -4.83 -15.01
CA LYS A 34 6.07 -6.10 -15.60
C LYS A 34 5.07 -6.63 -16.64
N ALA A 35 3.79 -6.69 -16.30
CA ALA A 35 2.75 -7.17 -17.22
C ALA A 35 2.65 -6.28 -18.47
N LEU A 36 2.79 -4.95 -18.31
CA LEU A 36 2.87 -4.04 -19.45
C LEU A 36 4.09 -4.34 -20.33
N SER A 37 5.27 -4.56 -19.72
CA SER A 37 6.49 -4.91 -20.46
C SER A 37 6.29 -6.15 -21.34
N GLU A 38 5.73 -7.22 -20.77
CA GLU A 38 5.43 -8.46 -21.49
C GLU A 38 4.44 -8.23 -22.64
N ARG A 39 3.43 -7.38 -22.45
CA ARG A 39 2.47 -7.02 -23.50
C ARG A 39 3.04 -6.10 -24.57
N LEU A 40 3.96 -5.20 -24.24
CA LEU A 40 4.65 -4.38 -25.24
C LEU A 40 5.54 -5.25 -26.14
N ALA A 41 6.18 -6.28 -25.58
CA ALA A 41 7.05 -7.19 -26.31
C ALA A 41 6.31 -7.99 -27.40
N THR A 42 4.99 -8.19 -27.29
CA THR A 42 4.19 -8.86 -28.34
C THR A 42 3.82 -7.95 -29.52
N ALA A 43 4.11 -6.65 -29.43
CA ALA A 43 3.77 -5.64 -30.43
C ALA A 43 2.28 -5.73 -30.86
N PRO A 44 1.33 -5.51 -29.93
CA PRO A 44 -0.09 -5.77 -30.17
C PRO A 44 -0.64 -4.91 -31.30
N LYS A 45 -1.56 -5.48 -32.08
CA LYS A 45 -2.20 -4.85 -33.25
C LYS A 45 -3.72 -5.00 -33.19
N GLY A 46 -4.43 -4.19 -33.96
CA GLY A 46 -5.89 -4.27 -34.07
C GLY A 46 -6.58 -4.18 -32.69
N GLU A 47 -7.56 -5.05 -32.46
CA GLU A 47 -8.36 -5.08 -31.23
C GLU A 47 -7.53 -5.27 -29.95
N ASP A 48 -6.44 -6.04 -30.02
CA ASP A 48 -5.56 -6.25 -28.86
C ASP A 48 -4.82 -4.98 -28.46
N ALA A 49 -4.43 -4.16 -29.44
CA ALA A 49 -3.79 -2.88 -29.20
C ALA A 49 -4.80 -1.87 -28.62
N GLU A 50 -6.02 -1.83 -29.17
CA GLU A 50 -7.09 -0.98 -28.65
C GLU A 50 -7.45 -1.35 -27.20
N ARG A 51 -7.50 -2.66 -26.90
CA ARG A 51 -7.73 -3.17 -25.55
C ARG A 51 -6.61 -2.76 -24.59
N LEU A 52 -5.33 -2.95 -24.98
CA LEU A 52 -4.20 -2.49 -24.18
C LEU A 52 -4.23 -0.98 -23.94
N ALA A 53 -4.51 -0.17 -24.97
CA ALA A 53 -4.59 1.27 -24.85
C ALA A 53 -5.70 1.72 -23.89
N LYS A 54 -6.86 1.02 -23.89
CA LYS A 54 -7.95 1.26 -22.93
C LYS A 54 -7.52 0.95 -21.49
N GLU A 55 -6.81 -0.15 -21.28
CA GLU A 55 -6.30 -0.54 -19.96
C GLU A 55 -5.25 0.44 -19.44
N ILE A 56 -4.31 0.90 -20.30
CA ILE A 56 -3.33 1.94 -19.93
C ILE A 56 -4.05 3.23 -19.52
N ARG A 57 -5.08 3.66 -20.26
CA ARG A 57 -5.89 4.85 -19.91
C ARG A 57 -6.60 4.69 -18.56
N ALA A 58 -7.13 3.50 -18.27
CA ALA A 58 -7.75 3.22 -16.99
C ALA A 58 -6.70 3.25 -15.85
N TRP A 59 -5.51 2.71 -16.09
CA TRP A 59 -4.47 2.56 -15.06
C TRP A 59 -3.73 3.86 -14.72
N PHE A 60 -3.38 4.67 -15.74
CA PHE A 60 -2.71 5.96 -15.55
C PHE A 60 -3.71 7.12 -15.34
N GLY A 61 -4.96 6.95 -15.75
CA GLY A 61 -5.96 8.00 -15.81
C GLY A 61 -5.86 8.79 -17.12
N LYS A 62 -6.95 8.82 -17.90
CA LYS A 62 -6.99 9.44 -19.23
C LYS A 62 -6.52 10.90 -19.23
N ASP A 63 -6.99 11.70 -18.29
CA ASP A 63 -6.61 13.12 -18.21
C ASP A 63 -5.14 13.32 -17.80
N ASN A 64 -4.58 12.37 -17.05
CA ASN A 64 -3.17 12.42 -16.66
C ASN A 64 -2.28 12.09 -17.86
N LEU A 65 -2.67 11.13 -18.71
CA LEU A 65 -1.91 10.77 -19.91
C LEU A 65 -1.76 11.95 -20.86
N LEU A 66 -2.80 12.76 -21.06
CA LEU A 66 -2.73 13.96 -21.90
C LEU A 66 -1.82 15.06 -21.31
N LYS A 67 -1.57 15.03 -20.00
CA LYS A 67 -0.75 16.01 -19.27
C LYS A 67 0.66 15.47 -18.95
N GLY A 68 0.97 14.24 -19.35
CA GLY A 68 2.13 13.49 -18.88
C GLY A 68 1.88 12.89 -17.49
N ALA A 69 1.53 11.60 -17.46
CA ALA A 69 1.23 10.92 -16.21
C ALA A 69 2.50 10.61 -15.42
N SER A 70 2.40 10.54 -14.08
CA SER A 70 3.49 10.00 -13.25
C SER A 70 3.71 8.52 -13.58
N PRO A 71 4.95 8.03 -13.50
CA PRO A 71 5.26 6.63 -13.73
C PRO A 71 4.58 5.75 -12.68
N LYS A 72 4.40 4.48 -13.05
CA LYS A 72 4.04 3.42 -12.12
C LYS A 72 5.32 2.65 -11.79
N VAL A 73 5.57 2.45 -10.51
CA VAL A 73 6.77 1.77 -10.00
C VAL A 73 6.33 0.53 -9.24
N ASP A 74 6.97 -0.60 -9.51
CA ASP A 74 6.80 -1.86 -8.80
C ASP A 74 8.18 -2.49 -8.58
N GLY A 75 8.72 -2.31 -7.37
CA GLY A 75 10.12 -2.59 -7.08
C GLY A 75 11.05 -1.80 -8.00
N LEU A 76 11.78 -2.52 -8.85
CA LEU A 76 12.72 -1.96 -9.82
C LEU A 76 12.10 -1.71 -11.19
N GLU A 77 10.89 -2.22 -11.45
CA GLU A 77 10.22 -2.09 -12.74
C GLU A 77 9.46 -0.76 -12.80
N VAL A 78 9.70 0.02 -13.86
CA VAL A 78 9.05 1.33 -14.05
C VAL A 78 8.32 1.38 -15.38
N ALA A 79 7.09 1.87 -15.34
CA ALA A 79 6.26 2.09 -16.52
C ALA A 79 5.93 3.58 -16.68
N TRP A 80 6.12 4.09 -17.89
CA TRP A 80 5.66 5.40 -18.32
C TRP A 80 4.63 5.28 -19.44
N ALA A 81 3.70 6.23 -19.47
CA ALA A 81 2.75 6.37 -20.54
C ALA A 81 2.32 7.82 -20.74
N ILE A 82 2.10 8.20 -22.00
CA ILE A 82 1.61 9.51 -22.40
C ILE A 82 0.69 9.35 -23.60
N GLU A 83 -0.35 10.18 -23.69
CA GLU A 83 -1.23 10.22 -24.86
C GLU A 83 -0.91 11.49 -25.65
N VAL A 84 -0.46 11.32 -26.89
CA VAL A 84 -0.06 12.40 -27.79
C VAL A 84 -0.91 12.31 -29.06
N PRO A 85 -1.99 13.11 -29.16
CA PRO A 85 -2.86 13.08 -30.32
C PRO A 85 -2.14 13.46 -31.61
N GLY A 86 -2.39 12.69 -32.67
CA GLY A 86 -1.87 12.95 -34.02
C GLY A 86 -0.58 12.21 -34.37
N GLU A 87 -0.08 12.48 -35.57
CA GLU A 87 1.15 11.87 -36.09
C GLU A 87 2.37 12.73 -35.76
N GLY A 88 3.47 12.09 -35.36
CA GLY A 88 4.69 12.78 -34.99
C GLY A 88 5.82 11.85 -34.56
N VAL A 89 6.96 12.44 -34.20
CA VAL A 89 8.09 11.71 -33.63
C VAL A 89 7.65 11.08 -32.31
N ALA A 90 7.98 9.81 -32.12
CA ALA A 90 7.66 9.09 -30.90
C ALA A 90 8.16 9.88 -29.66
N PRO A 91 7.30 10.09 -28.65
CA PRO A 91 7.71 10.74 -27.43
C PRO A 91 8.74 9.89 -26.68
N ARG A 92 9.52 10.52 -25.82
CA ARG A 92 10.52 9.84 -25.00
C ARG A 92 10.48 10.34 -23.56
N VAL A 93 10.93 9.50 -22.63
CA VAL A 93 11.30 9.92 -21.28
C VAL A 93 12.79 10.21 -21.27
N VAL A 94 13.17 11.38 -20.77
CA VAL A 94 14.58 11.79 -20.65
C VAL A 94 14.87 12.17 -19.22
N ALA A 95 16.08 11.85 -18.74
CA ALA A 95 16.57 12.47 -17.53
C ALA A 95 16.95 13.93 -17.82
N LEU A 96 16.79 14.80 -16.82
CA LEU A 96 17.26 16.18 -16.89
C LEU A 96 18.78 16.25 -16.80
N GLU A 97 19.36 15.34 -16.04
CA GLU A 97 20.79 15.17 -15.85
C GLU A 97 21.23 13.77 -16.32
N GLY A 98 22.41 13.67 -16.94
CA GLY A 98 22.93 12.41 -17.46
C GLY A 98 22.39 12.03 -18.85
N SER A 99 22.47 10.75 -19.18
CA SER A 99 22.24 10.23 -20.53
C SER A 99 21.00 9.34 -20.67
N PHE A 100 20.16 9.24 -19.63
CA PHE A 100 18.97 8.40 -19.69
C PHE A 100 17.98 8.96 -20.73
N ASN A 101 17.63 8.10 -21.68
CA ASN A 101 16.72 8.40 -22.78
C ASN A 101 15.98 7.12 -23.16
N LEU A 102 14.68 7.10 -22.93
CA LEU A 102 13.81 5.96 -23.15
C LEU A 102 12.72 6.35 -24.17
N PRO A 103 12.79 5.91 -25.43
CA PRO A 103 11.73 6.13 -26.40
C PRO A 103 10.47 5.33 -26.03
N LEU A 104 9.30 5.93 -26.20
CA LEU A 104 8.02 5.25 -25.97
C LEU A 104 7.50 4.63 -27.26
N VAL A 105 6.90 3.45 -27.13
CA VAL A 105 6.31 2.70 -28.23
C VAL A 105 4.84 3.05 -28.36
N ARG A 106 4.39 3.32 -29.60
CA ARG A 106 2.99 3.56 -29.90
C ARG A 106 2.19 2.27 -29.76
N ILE A 107 1.03 2.33 -29.10
CA ILE A 107 0.15 1.18 -28.95
C ILE A 107 -0.76 1.06 -30.18
N GLY A 108 -0.39 0.18 -31.10
CA GLY A 108 -1.11 -0.02 -32.36
C GLY A 108 -1.24 1.29 -33.16
N THR A 109 -2.48 1.63 -33.54
CA THR A 109 -2.81 2.87 -34.26
C THR A 109 -3.31 3.98 -33.33
N THR A 110 -3.33 3.77 -32.02
CA THR A 110 -3.83 4.72 -31.03
C THR A 110 -2.85 5.85 -30.76
N ASP A 111 -3.31 6.91 -30.08
CA ASP A 111 -2.48 8.02 -29.60
C ASP A 111 -1.74 7.72 -28.29
N VAL A 112 -1.87 6.49 -27.75
CA VAL A 112 -1.21 6.08 -26.51
C VAL A 112 0.20 5.60 -26.83
N TYR A 113 1.15 6.10 -26.07
CA TYR A 113 2.54 5.66 -26.08
C TYR A 113 2.93 5.16 -24.69
N ALA A 114 3.69 4.07 -24.61
CA ALA A 114 4.19 3.55 -23.36
C ALA A 114 5.59 2.96 -23.49
N ALA A 115 6.31 2.92 -22.37
CA ALA A 115 7.57 2.20 -22.24
C ALA A 115 7.72 1.67 -20.82
N THR A 116 8.47 0.59 -20.70
CA THR A 116 8.84 -0.04 -19.44
C THR A 116 10.35 -0.28 -19.42
N ILE A 117 10.96 -0.13 -18.25
CA ILE A 117 12.36 -0.53 -18.05
C ILE A 117 12.58 -0.89 -16.57
N PRO A 118 13.38 -1.94 -16.28
CA PRO A 118 13.94 -2.11 -14.95
C PRO A 118 15.06 -1.08 -14.72
N LEU A 119 15.08 -0.47 -13.55
CA LEU A 119 16.15 0.42 -13.11
C LEU A 119 16.99 -0.24 -12.01
N PRO A 120 18.28 0.10 -11.86
CA PRO A 120 19.10 -0.38 -10.76
C PRO A 120 18.51 0.02 -9.39
N ASP A 121 18.76 -0.80 -8.36
CA ASP A 121 18.42 -0.46 -6.99
C ASP A 121 19.08 0.85 -6.55
N GLY A 122 18.31 1.73 -5.91
CA GLY A 122 18.74 3.07 -5.53
C GLY A 122 18.87 4.06 -6.69
N ALA A 123 18.40 3.72 -7.90
CA ALA A 123 18.41 4.66 -9.00
C ALA A 123 17.47 5.83 -8.71
N ALA A 124 18.02 7.05 -8.82
CA ALA A 124 17.29 8.29 -8.69
C ALA A 124 17.56 9.19 -9.90
N MET A 125 16.52 9.78 -10.46
CA MET A 125 16.65 10.74 -11.55
C MET A 125 15.54 11.79 -11.54
N ARG A 126 15.89 13.02 -11.92
CA ARG A 126 14.88 13.97 -12.37
C ARG A 126 14.60 13.74 -13.83
N TRP A 127 13.34 13.71 -14.22
CA TRP A 127 12.94 13.29 -15.57
C TRP A 127 11.80 14.14 -16.14
N ALA A 128 11.66 14.10 -17.46
CA ALA A 128 10.55 14.70 -18.18
C ALA A 128 10.16 13.86 -19.40
N TYR A 129 8.89 13.96 -19.81
CA TYR A 129 8.52 13.58 -21.17
C TYR A 129 9.04 14.64 -22.15
N GLU A 130 9.52 14.20 -23.30
CA GLU A 130 9.82 15.05 -24.44
C GLU A 130 8.94 14.63 -25.62
N VAL A 131 8.21 15.59 -26.16
CA VAL A 131 7.33 15.43 -27.32
C VAL A 131 7.79 16.41 -28.39
N SER A 132 8.17 15.91 -29.57
CA SER A 132 8.63 16.74 -30.70
C SER A 132 9.74 17.74 -30.32
N GLY A 133 10.73 17.29 -29.54
CA GLY A 133 11.86 18.13 -29.12
C GLY A 133 11.57 19.06 -27.93
N LYS A 134 10.34 19.08 -27.40
CA LYS A 134 9.93 19.96 -26.30
C LYS A 134 9.59 19.16 -25.06
N ARG A 135 10.10 19.61 -23.91
CA ARG A 135 9.76 19.02 -22.62
C ARG A 135 8.31 19.35 -22.25
N VAL A 136 7.57 18.33 -21.83
CA VAL A 136 6.20 18.49 -21.32
C VAL A 136 6.26 19.10 -19.92
N GLU A 137 5.63 20.26 -19.74
CA GLU A 137 5.49 20.87 -18.42
C GLU A 137 4.37 20.16 -17.64
N ARG A 138 4.75 19.51 -16.53
CA ARG A 138 3.82 18.79 -15.66
C ARG A 138 3.51 19.63 -14.41
N VAL A 139 2.26 19.59 -13.97
CA VAL A 139 1.85 20.12 -12.67
C VAL A 139 1.91 18.97 -11.66
N LEU A 140 2.90 18.99 -10.77
CA LEU A 140 3.14 17.92 -9.79
C LEU A 140 2.38 18.18 -8.48
N LYS A 141 2.36 19.45 -8.06
CA LYS A 141 1.62 19.97 -6.90
C LYS A 141 1.06 21.36 -7.27
N PRO A 142 0.08 21.91 -6.53
CA PRO A 142 -0.50 23.22 -6.84
C PRO A 142 0.53 24.34 -7.09
N ASN A 143 1.68 24.28 -6.40
CA ASN A 143 2.77 25.25 -6.51
C ASN A 143 4.08 24.65 -7.07
N GLN A 144 4.05 23.46 -7.68
CA GLN A 144 5.22 22.80 -8.23
C GLN A 144 4.98 22.42 -9.69
N ARG A 145 5.75 23.06 -10.58
CA ARG A 145 5.76 22.75 -12.01
C ARG A 145 7.14 22.26 -12.44
N GLY A 146 7.18 21.38 -13.42
CA GLY A 146 8.41 20.96 -14.08
C GLY A 146 8.71 19.47 -13.94
N ALA A 147 10.00 19.13 -13.86
CA ALA A 147 10.46 17.75 -13.81
C ALA A 147 10.23 17.12 -12.44
N ASP A 148 9.75 15.89 -12.49
CA ASP A 148 9.49 15.05 -11.33
C ASP A 148 10.77 14.29 -10.96
N GLN A 149 10.78 13.76 -9.74
CA GLN A 149 11.87 12.92 -9.26
C GLN A 149 11.35 11.48 -9.21
N LEU A 150 12.08 10.58 -9.86
CA LEU A 150 11.88 9.15 -9.75
C LEU A 150 12.96 8.59 -8.83
N GLU A 151 12.56 7.75 -7.90
CA GLU A 151 13.44 6.89 -7.12
C GLU A 151 12.88 5.47 -7.16
N VAL A 152 13.76 4.49 -7.31
CA VAL A 152 13.40 3.08 -7.23
C VAL A 152 14.29 2.37 -6.23
N TYR A 153 13.69 1.42 -5.51
CA TYR A 153 14.40 0.57 -4.58
C TYR A 153 13.92 -0.86 -4.75
N ALA A 154 14.82 -1.81 -4.61
CA ALA A 154 14.46 -3.21 -4.53
C ALA A 154 13.59 -3.42 -3.29
N THR A 155 12.50 -4.16 -3.44
CA THR A 155 11.71 -4.59 -2.28
C THR A 155 12.59 -5.45 -1.39
N HIS A 156 12.79 -5.04 -0.13
CA HIS A 156 13.59 -5.82 0.80
C HIS A 156 12.97 -7.21 0.99
N PRO A 157 13.77 -8.30 1.01
CA PRO A 157 13.25 -9.67 1.15
C PRO A 157 12.32 -9.86 2.36
N ASP A 158 12.60 -9.16 3.47
CA ASP A 158 11.77 -9.25 4.68
C ASP A 158 10.37 -8.66 4.50
N SER A 159 10.17 -7.79 3.51
CA SER A 159 8.85 -7.23 3.19
C SER A 159 8.05 -8.12 2.22
N VAL A 160 8.63 -9.23 1.76
CA VAL A 160 7.98 -10.16 0.83
C VAL A 160 7.35 -11.32 1.59
N PRO A 161 6.03 -11.59 1.41
CA PRO A 161 5.39 -12.73 2.04
C PRO A 161 6.04 -14.06 1.63
N ARG A 162 6.35 -14.87 2.62
CA ARG A 162 6.95 -16.20 2.45
C ARG A 162 5.93 -17.29 2.81
N SER A 163 5.88 -18.35 2.01
CA SER A 163 4.94 -19.46 2.22
C SER A 163 5.37 -20.43 3.32
N ASP A 164 6.68 -20.48 3.61
CA ASP A 164 7.30 -21.30 4.65
C ASP A 164 7.31 -20.64 6.03
N VAL A 165 6.90 -19.38 6.13
CA VAL A 165 6.91 -18.60 7.37
C VAL A 165 5.53 -18.62 8.06
N PRO A 166 5.44 -18.97 9.36
CA PRO A 166 4.20 -18.87 10.12
C PRO A 166 3.66 -17.45 10.15
N LYS A 167 2.37 -17.29 9.87
CA LYS A 167 1.72 -15.98 9.77
C LYS A 167 1.03 -15.58 11.08
N GLY A 168 1.41 -14.44 11.63
CA GLY A 168 0.71 -13.81 12.73
C GLY A 168 -0.67 -13.29 12.32
N LYS A 169 -1.38 -12.76 13.32
CA LYS A 169 -2.74 -12.25 13.16
C LYS A 169 -2.79 -10.76 13.43
N LEU A 170 -3.04 -9.97 12.39
CA LEU A 170 -3.42 -8.57 12.51
C LEU A 170 -4.93 -8.47 12.76
N THR A 171 -5.33 -7.79 13.84
CA THR A 171 -6.73 -7.57 14.19
C THR A 171 -7.00 -6.07 14.32
N GLN A 172 -7.96 -5.56 13.55
CA GLN A 172 -8.50 -4.22 13.79
C GLN A 172 -9.33 -4.24 15.07
N GLN A 173 -9.03 -3.32 15.97
CA GLN A 173 -9.73 -3.19 17.23
C GLN A 173 -10.94 -2.26 17.09
N PRO A 174 -11.93 -2.32 18.00
CA PRO A 174 -12.97 -1.30 18.07
C PRO A 174 -12.35 0.10 18.16
N PRO A 175 -12.93 1.14 17.52
CA PRO A 175 -12.38 2.49 17.55
C PRO A 175 -12.10 2.95 18.98
N TRP A 176 -10.88 3.44 19.24
CA TRP A 176 -10.47 3.84 20.57
C TRP A 176 -10.96 5.25 20.90
N LYS A 177 -11.60 5.40 22.05
CA LYS A 177 -11.97 6.70 22.63
C LYS A 177 -11.10 6.97 23.85
N SER A 178 -10.28 8.01 23.76
CA SER A 178 -9.31 8.33 24.81
C SER A 178 -9.88 9.26 25.87
N LYS A 179 -9.49 9.06 27.12
CA LYS A 179 -9.74 9.99 28.23
C LYS A 179 -8.66 11.08 28.26
N ILE A 180 -7.42 10.72 27.95
CA ILE A 180 -6.29 11.65 27.88
C ILE A 180 -6.44 12.62 26.71
N TYR A 181 -6.91 12.13 25.56
CA TYR A 181 -7.31 12.94 24.41
C TYR A 181 -8.84 12.93 24.31
N ASP A 182 -9.50 13.57 25.26
CA ASP A 182 -10.96 13.57 25.35
C ASP A 182 -11.64 14.05 24.06
N GLY A 183 -12.79 13.45 23.76
CA GLY A 183 -13.58 13.75 22.56
C GLY A 183 -13.01 13.20 21.24
N THR A 184 -11.92 12.44 21.28
CA THR A 184 -11.31 11.85 20.08
C THR A 184 -11.72 10.40 19.85
N SER A 185 -11.73 9.97 18.60
CA SER A 185 -11.85 8.57 18.19
C SER A 185 -10.82 8.23 17.12
N ARG A 186 -10.27 7.02 17.14
CA ARG A 186 -9.25 6.57 16.17
C ARG A 186 -9.32 5.09 15.87
N ASP A 187 -8.88 4.74 14.66
CA ASP A 187 -8.63 3.36 14.28
C ASP A 187 -7.26 2.91 14.78
N TRP A 188 -7.19 1.65 15.17
CA TRP A 188 -5.95 1.02 15.61
C TRP A 188 -6.02 -0.50 15.42
N TRP A 189 -4.85 -1.13 15.38
CA TRP A 189 -4.69 -2.55 15.14
C TRP A 189 -3.67 -3.14 16.11
N VAL A 190 -3.86 -4.43 16.38
CA VAL A 190 -2.89 -5.24 17.12
C VAL A 190 -2.51 -6.42 16.26
N TYR A 191 -1.22 -6.57 15.99
CA TYR A 191 -0.65 -7.76 15.37
C TYR A 191 -0.01 -8.64 16.45
N VAL A 192 -0.40 -9.91 16.45
CA VAL A 192 0.16 -10.94 17.34
C VAL A 192 0.88 -11.99 16.48
N PRO A 193 2.19 -12.22 16.67
CA PRO A 193 2.93 -13.21 15.88
C PRO A 193 2.45 -14.63 16.19
N ALA A 194 2.54 -15.54 15.20
CA ALA A 194 2.11 -16.93 15.37
C ALA A 194 2.88 -17.69 16.47
N GLN A 195 4.09 -17.23 16.78
CA GLN A 195 5.02 -17.79 17.74
C GLN A 195 4.73 -17.34 19.19
N TYR A 196 3.78 -16.40 19.40
CA TYR A 196 3.40 -15.97 20.73
C TYR A 196 2.80 -17.10 21.56
N LYS A 197 3.17 -17.14 22.85
CA LYS A 197 2.69 -18.11 23.84
C LYS A 197 2.39 -17.39 25.16
N ASP A 198 1.30 -17.76 25.81
CA ASP A 198 0.84 -17.10 27.05
C ASP A 198 1.77 -17.25 28.26
N ASP A 199 2.73 -18.19 28.22
CA ASP A 199 3.74 -18.35 29.27
C ASP A 199 4.95 -17.41 29.08
N THR A 200 5.08 -16.77 27.92
CA THR A 200 6.23 -15.96 27.54
C THR A 200 5.77 -14.56 27.09
N PRO A 201 5.85 -13.54 27.96
CA PRO A 201 5.46 -12.18 27.59
C PRO A 201 6.25 -11.67 26.38
N ALA A 202 5.55 -11.05 25.43
CA ALA A 202 6.14 -10.56 24.18
C ALA A 202 6.78 -9.18 24.33
N CYS A 203 7.78 -8.90 23.50
CA CYS A 203 8.20 -7.52 23.24
C CYS A 203 7.06 -6.74 22.56
N VAL A 204 7.12 -5.41 22.56
CA VAL A 204 6.14 -4.57 21.88
C VAL A 204 6.80 -3.50 21.03
N MET A 205 6.24 -3.24 19.85
CA MET A 205 6.59 -2.10 19.03
C MET A 205 5.33 -1.31 18.66
N VAL A 206 5.30 -0.02 19.02
CA VAL A 206 4.19 0.89 18.71
C VAL A 206 4.49 1.64 17.42
N PHE A 207 3.55 1.66 16.48
CA PHE A 207 3.64 2.40 15.21
C PHE A 207 2.63 3.55 15.19
N GLN A 208 3.15 4.76 15.02
CA GLN A 208 2.34 5.95 14.70
C GLN A 208 1.84 5.88 13.26
N ASP A 209 0.72 6.55 12.96
CA ASP A 209 0.06 6.47 11.65
C ASP A 209 -0.19 5.02 11.20
N GLY A 210 -0.70 4.19 12.13
CA GLY A 210 -0.77 2.74 11.99
C GLY A 210 -1.42 2.22 10.70
N GLY A 211 -2.35 2.96 10.12
CA GLY A 211 -2.98 2.63 8.83
C GLY A 211 -1.99 2.54 7.67
N GLY A 212 -0.89 3.30 7.71
CA GLY A 212 0.18 3.23 6.71
C GLY A 212 1.13 2.04 6.90
N TYR A 213 1.22 1.51 8.12
CA TYR A 213 2.14 0.42 8.48
C TYR A 213 1.50 -0.96 8.45
N LYS A 214 0.18 -1.05 8.66
CA LYS A 214 -0.55 -2.31 8.85
C LYS A 214 -0.43 -3.29 7.68
N ASP A 215 -0.16 -2.80 6.48
CA ASP A 215 -0.15 -3.63 5.26
C ASP A 215 1.21 -4.33 5.03
N PHE A 216 2.29 -3.88 5.67
CA PHE A 216 3.62 -4.48 5.50
C PHE A 216 4.27 -4.94 6.81
N VAL A 217 3.97 -4.31 7.95
CA VAL A 217 4.54 -4.68 9.26
C VAL A 217 4.30 -6.15 9.61
N PRO A 218 3.11 -6.75 9.41
CA PRO A 218 2.90 -8.17 9.71
C PRO A 218 3.88 -9.09 8.96
N THR A 219 4.08 -8.86 7.66
CA THR A 219 5.01 -9.65 6.84
C THR A 219 6.45 -9.52 7.31
N VAL A 220 6.89 -8.28 7.59
CA VAL A 220 8.24 -8.02 8.10
C VAL A 220 8.46 -8.70 9.45
N PHE A 221 7.50 -8.59 10.37
CA PHE A 221 7.58 -9.21 11.69
C PHE A 221 7.57 -10.73 11.58
N ASP A 222 6.67 -11.31 10.78
CA ASP A 222 6.61 -12.75 10.53
C ASP A 222 7.98 -13.28 10.07
N ASN A 223 8.58 -12.62 9.08
CA ASN A 223 9.86 -13.00 8.50
C ASN A 223 11.02 -12.90 9.51
N LEU A 224 11.15 -11.75 10.21
CA LEU A 224 12.24 -11.53 11.16
C LEU A 224 12.11 -12.36 12.44
N ILE A 225 10.89 -12.64 12.90
CA ILE A 225 10.64 -13.52 14.05
C ILE A 225 10.93 -14.98 13.68
N ALA A 226 10.56 -15.40 12.46
CA ALA A 226 10.86 -16.75 11.98
C ALA A 226 12.35 -16.99 11.75
N SER A 227 13.12 -15.97 11.32
CA SER A 227 14.58 -16.07 11.19
C SER A 227 15.33 -15.96 12.53
N GLY A 228 14.67 -15.48 13.58
CA GLY A 228 15.27 -15.26 14.90
C GLY A 228 16.03 -13.94 15.03
N GLU A 229 15.96 -13.06 14.04
CA GLU A 229 16.58 -11.73 14.05
C GLU A 229 15.78 -10.72 14.89
N MET A 230 14.50 -11.01 15.14
CA MET A 230 13.62 -10.25 16.02
C MET A 230 13.03 -11.16 17.10
N PRO A 231 13.00 -10.75 18.38
CA PRO A 231 12.26 -11.50 19.40
C PRO A 231 10.76 -11.50 19.08
N VAL A 232 10.00 -12.44 19.66
CA VAL A 232 8.53 -12.45 19.56
C VAL A 232 7.99 -11.09 20.01
N THR A 233 7.46 -10.34 19.05
CA THR A 233 7.08 -8.93 19.23
C THR A 233 5.66 -8.69 18.73
N VAL A 234 4.84 -8.07 19.57
CA VAL A 234 3.50 -7.58 19.23
C VAL A 234 3.63 -6.20 18.61
N ALA A 235 2.95 -5.95 17.49
CA ALA A 235 2.86 -4.61 16.92
C ALA A 235 1.53 -3.96 17.33
N ILE A 236 1.59 -2.72 17.82
CA ILE A 236 0.42 -1.91 18.11
C ILE A 236 0.45 -0.73 17.14
N LEU A 237 -0.51 -0.67 16.22
CA LEU A 237 -0.51 0.30 15.13
C LEU A 237 -1.67 1.28 15.36
N ILE A 238 -1.35 2.56 15.54
CA ILE A 238 -2.31 3.55 16.04
C ILE A 238 -2.39 4.73 15.07
N ASN A 239 -3.58 5.04 14.56
CA ASN A 239 -3.80 6.31 13.86
C ASN A 239 -4.00 7.45 14.87
N PRO A 240 -3.68 8.69 14.50
CA PRO A 240 -4.03 9.84 15.33
C PRO A 240 -5.56 9.95 15.52
N GLY A 241 -5.97 10.58 16.62
CA GLY A 241 -7.37 10.91 16.89
C GLY A 241 -8.01 11.77 15.79
N ASN A 242 -9.28 11.54 15.54
CA ASN A 242 -10.17 12.50 14.89
C ASN A 242 -11.02 13.17 15.97
N GLY A 243 -11.17 14.50 15.90
CA GLY A 243 -12.08 15.24 16.79
C GLY A 243 -13.56 14.87 16.55
N PRO A 244 -14.49 15.36 17.39
CA PRO A 244 -15.90 15.02 17.24
C PRO A 244 -16.50 15.61 15.93
N GLY A 245 -17.27 14.79 15.21
CA GLY A 245 -18.05 15.18 14.01
C GLY A 245 -17.45 14.76 12.66
N GLU A 246 -18.25 14.83 11.58
CA GLU A 246 -17.87 14.45 10.20
C GLU A 246 -16.79 15.34 9.56
N GLN A 247 -16.40 16.45 10.23
CA GLN A 247 -15.33 17.36 9.81
C GLN A 247 -14.13 17.32 10.77
N GLY A 248 -14.03 16.28 11.62
CA GLY A 248 -13.09 16.19 12.72
C GLY A 248 -11.69 16.66 12.33
N ARG A 249 -11.23 17.77 12.93
CA ARG A 249 -9.86 18.24 12.74
C ARG A 249 -8.93 17.09 13.15
N GLY A 250 -8.08 16.65 12.22
CA GLY A 250 -7.11 15.60 12.49
C GLY A 250 -6.23 16.03 13.68
N GLN A 251 -6.17 15.19 14.70
CA GLN A 251 -5.38 15.47 15.89
C GLN A 251 -3.90 15.15 15.67
N ARG A 252 -3.48 14.75 14.47
CA ARG A 252 -2.11 14.30 14.18
C ARG A 252 -1.07 15.26 14.71
N SER A 253 -1.12 16.54 14.34
CA SER A 253 -0.14 17.52 14.84
C SER A 253 -0.28 17.82 16.34
N VAL A 254 -1.50 17.77 16.88
CA VAL A 254 -1.72 18.02 18.32
C VAL A 254 -1.20 16.86 19.17
N GLU A 255 -1.48 15.62 18.77
CA GLU A 255 -1.05 14.40 19.45
C GLU A 255 0.45 14.16 19.27
N TYR A 256 1.00 14.40 18.08
CA TYR A 256 2.36 14.00 17.73
C TYR A 256 3.42 15.10 17.89
N ASP A 257 3.11 16.35 17.52
CA ASP A 257 4.10 17.43 17.53
C ASP A 257 4.16 18.16 18.89
N THR A 258 3.21 17.88 19.81
CA THR A 258 3.23 18.45 21.17
C THR A 258 4.26 17.74 22.04
N LEU A 259 5.34 18.45 22.37
CA LEU A 259 6.42 17.96 23.24
C LEU A 259 5.99 17.94 24.71
N SER A 260 5.26 16.90 25.11
CA SER A 260 4.78 16.69 26.48
C SER A 260 4.61 15.19 26.78
N ASP A 261 4.50 14.85 28.05
CA ASP A 261 4.23 13.48 28.52
C ASP A 261 2.88 12.90 28.07
N ARG A 262 1.99 13.71 27.48
CA ARG A 262 0.59 13.37 27.25
C ARG A 262 0.44 12.15 26.35
N TYR A 263 1.26 12.02 25.30
CA TYR A 263 1.20 10.86 24.42
C TYR A 263 1.79 9.61 25.10
N ALA A 264 2.84 9.77 25.92
CA ALA A 264 3.41 8.67 26.70
C ALA A 264 2.39 8.11 27.70
N ARG A 265 1.70 9.00 28.43
CA ARG A 265 0.58 8.61 29.31
C ARG A 265 -0.55 7.94 28.55
N TYR A 266 -0.90 8.44 27.36
CA TYR A 266 -1.87 7.78 26.50
C TYR A 266 -1.49 6.33 26.17
N LEU A 267 -0.22 6.07 25.83
CA LEU A 267 0.22 4.69 25.59
C LEU A 267 0.19 3.83 26.86
N LEU A 268 0.69 4.36 27.99
CA LEU A 268 0.93 3.60 29.21
C LEU A 268 -0.33 3.39 30.06
N GLU A 269 -1.24 4.37 30.08
CA GLU A 269 -2.45 4.35 30.92
C GLU A 269 -3.67 3.83 30.18
N GLU A 270 -3.66 3.87 28.83
CA GLU A 270 -4.81 3.48 28.02
C GLU A 270 -4.51 2.30 27.10
N ILE A 271 -3.54 2.42 26.21
CA ILE A 271 -3.40 1.46 25.10
C ILE A 271 -2.71 0.16 25.51
N LEU A 272 -1.56 0.23 26.17
CA LEU A 272 -0.87 -0.97 26.62
C LEU A 272 -1.74 -1.81 27.57
N PRO A 273 -2.40 -1.23 28.60
CA PRO A 273 -3.32 -1.98 29.45
C PRO A 273 -4.49 -2.63 28.69
N GLU A 274 -5.00 -2.00 27.64
CA GLU A 274 -6.06 -2.60 26.82
C GLU A 274 -5.55 -3.84 26.08
N VAL A 275 -4.39 -3.76 25.45
CA VAL A 275 -3.78 -4.90 24.74
C VAL A 275 -3.48 -6.05 25.71
N GLU A 276 -3.02 -5.72 26.92
CA GLU A 276 -2.69 -6.69 27.96
C GLU A 276 -3.85 -7.53 28.48
N LYS A 277 -5.10 -7.16 28.17
CA LYS A 277 -6.27 -8.01 28.41
C LYS A 277 -6.23 -9.31 27.59
N THR A 278 -5.49 -9.33 26.48
CA THR A 278 -5.45 -10.45 25.53
C THR A 278 -4.07 -11.01 25.26
N VAL A 279 -3.01 -10.23 25.49
CA VAL A 279 -1.63 -10.62 25.18
C VAL A 279 -0.70 -10.15 26.30
N LYS A 280 0.11 -11.03 26.88
CA LYS A 280 1.07 -10.62 27.91
C LYS A 280 2.23 -9.88 27.26
N LEU A 281 2.48 -8.64 27.69
CA LEU A 281 3.59 -7.82 27.21
C LEU A 281 4.71 -7.78 28.23
N ARG A 282 5.93 -7.50 27.77
CA ARG A 282 7.06 -7.19 28.64
C ARG A 282 6.99 -5.75 29.14
N HIS A 283 7.45 -5.56 30.37
CA HIS A 283 7.40 -4.27 31.07
C HIS A 283 8.76 -3.59 31.19
N ASP A 284 9.85 -4.27 30.87
CA ASP A 284 11.15 -3.64 30.82
C ASP A 284 11.30 -2.76 29.57
N PRO A 285 11.99 -1.61 29.68
CA PRO A 285 12.13 -0.67 28.57
C PRO A 285 12.95 -1.22 27.41
N ASP A 286 13.81 -2.21 27.65
CA ASP A 286 14.58 -2.86 26.60
C ASP A 286 13.70 -3.76 25.72
N SER A 287 12.44 -4.00 26.09
CA SER A 287 11.49 -4.80 25.32
C SER A 287 10.40 -3.96 24.64
N ARG A 288 10.51 -2.63 24.72
CA ARG A 288 9.54 -1.70 24.15
C ARG A 288 10.19 -0.76 23.13
N ALA A 289 9.65 -0.81 21.92
CA ALA A 289 10.03 0.05 20.81
C ALA A 289 8.86 0.94 20.38
N ILE A 290 9.19 2.07 19.78
CA ILE A 290 8.22 3.00 19.20
C ILE A 290 8.75 3.59 17.90
N SER A 291 7.88 3.74 16.91
CA SER A 291 8.23 4.13 15.55
C SER A 291 7.23 5.12 14.98
N GLY A 292 7.71 6.04 14.16
CA GLY A 292 6.88 6.84 13.26
C GLY A 292 7.74 7.64 12.28
N ALA A 293 7.10 8.20 11.25
CA ALA A 293 7.76 9.05 10.26
C ALA A 293 7.19 10.48 10.31
N SER A 294 8.03 11.48 10.02
CA SER A 294 7.65 12.90 10.08
C SER A 294 7.14 13.25 11.50
N SER A 295 5.92 13.77 11.67
CA SER A 295 5.33 14.00 13.01
C SER A 295 5.31 12.74 13.88
N GLY A 296 5.10 11.56 13.29
CA GLY A 296 5.16 10.30 14.05
C GLY A 296 6.57 10.04 14.63
N GLY A 297 7.62 10.51 13.96
CA GLY A 297 9.00 10.38 14.42
C GLY A 297 9.28 11.28 15.63
N ILE A 298 8.81 12.52 15.63
CA ILE A 298 8.92 13.39 16.81
C ILE A 298 8.07 12.88 17.98
N CYS A 299 6.90 12.29 17.70
CA CYS A 299 6.09 11.63 18.71
C CYS A 299 6.84 10.45 19.36
N ALA A 300 7.41 9.56 18.54
CA ALA A 300 8.18 8.41 19.00
C ALA A 300 9.38 8.83 19.87
N TRP A 301 10.11 9.85 19.42
CA TRP A 301 11.21 10.44 20.18
C TRP A 301 10.74 11.04 21.51
N THR A 302 9.66 11.83 21.50
CA THR A 302 9.12 12.50 22.69
C THR A 302 8.69 11.48 23.75
N VAL A 303 8.04 10.38 23.35
CA VAL A 303 7.66 9.32 24.29
C VAL A 303 8.88 8.72 25.01
N ALA A 304 9.94 8.39 24.27
CA ALA A 304 11.15 7.84 24.87
C ALA A 304 11.93 8.88 25.69
N TRP A 305 11.85 10.16 25.31
CA TRP A 305 12.43 11.27 26.06
C TRP A 305 11.74 11.48 27.41
N GLU A 306 10.40 11.47 27.43
CA GLU A 306 9.59 11.66 28.64
C GLU A 306 9.60 10.42 29.53
N ARG A 307 9.64 9.22 28.95
CA ARG A 307 9.58 7.92 29.65
C ARG A 307 10.69 6.95 29.22
N PRO A 308 11.99 7.28 29.46
CA PRO A 308 13.12 6.40 29.15
C PRO A 308 13.18 5.14 30.03
N ASP A 309 12.41 5.13 31.11
CA ASP A 309 12.12 3.98 31.96
C ASP A 309 11.13 2.99 31.33
N GLU A 310 10.39 3.40 30.29
CA GLU A 310 9.39 2.58 29.60
C GLU A 310 9.72 2.30 28.14
N PHE A 311 10.33 3.24 27.40
CA PHE A 311 10.69 3.08 25.99
C PHE A 311 12.15 3.48 25.74
N ARG A 312 12.95 2.57 25.16
CA ARG A 312 14.37 2.82 24.84
C ARG A 312 14.76 2.59 23.38
N LYS A 313 13.86 2.04 22.57
CA LYS A 313 14.10 1.80 21.14
C LYS A 313 13.21 2.72 20.32
N VAL A 314 13.80 3.61 19.55
CA VAL A 314 13.10 4.61 18.75
C VAL A 314 13.52 4.49 17.29
N LEU A 315 12.53 4.47 16.39
CA LEU A 315 12.70 4.72 14.97
C LEU A 315 11.97 6.04 14.61
N SER A 316 12.72 7.05 14.18
CA SER A 316 12.26 8.45 14.00
C SER A 316 12.62 8.96 12.60
#